data_AF-A0A448WD28-F1
#
_entry.id   AF-A0A448WD28-F1
#
_cell.length_a   1.000
_cell.length_b   1.000
_cell.length_c   1.000
_cell.angle_alpha   90.00
_cell.angle_beta   90.00
_cell.angle_gamma   90.00
#
_symmetry.space_group_name_H-M   'P 1'
#
loop_
_entity.id
_entity.type
_entity.pdbx_description
1 polymer ?
#
loop_
_entity_poly.entity_id
_entity_poly.type
_entity_poly.pdbx_seq_one_letter_code
_entity_poly.pdbx_strand_id
1 'polypeptide(L)'
;MLDLSNYILSPEWSILSSKAIFKETYYPCCPEPYPDISFYILIERQSKFYSYILILPCFLLSWLTLVLFWLPPETPAKMVLGR
;
A
#
# COMPACT_ATOMS: atom_id res chain seq x y z
N MET A 1 -12.92 4.80 22.78
CA MET A 1 -12.19 5.31 21.60
C MET A 1 -10.72 5.06 21.84
N LEU A 2 -9.98 4.55 20.86
CA LEU A 2 -8.56 4.22 21.02
C LEU A 2 -7.75 5.53 21.01
N ASP A 3 -6.93 5.76 22.03
CA ASP A 3 -6.13 6.99 22.12
C ASP A 3 -4.98 6.93 21.10
N LEU A 4 -5.03 7.81 20.11
CA LEU A 4 -4.06 7.91 19.01
C LEU A 4 -3.11 9.09 19.21
N SER A 5 -3.10 9.73 20.39
CA SER A 5 -2.29 10.94 20.66
C SER A 5 -0.79 10.72 20.47
N ASN A 6 -0.31 9.50 20.74
CA ASN A 6 1.10 9.11 20.56
C ASN A 6 1.32 8.24 19.32
N TYR A 7 0.40 8.26 18.35
CA TYR A 7 0.55 7.48 17.12
C TYR A 7 1.64 8.07 16.22
N ILE A 8 2.64 7.25 15.90
CA ILE A 8 3.67 7.59 14.92
C ILE A 8 3.09 7.34 13.53
N LEU A 9 3.01 8.40 12.72
CA LEU A 9 2.39 8.35 11.41
C LEU A 9 3.20 7.47 10.45
N SER A 10 2.55 6.43 9.93
CA SER A 10 3.13 5.51 8.94
C SER A 10 2.92 6.05 7.52
N PRO A 11 3.94 6.08 6.65
CA PRO A 11 3.80 6.52 5.26
C PRO A 11 3.04 5.49 4.39
N GLU A 12 3.06 4.22 4.78
CA GLU A 12 2.45 3.10 4.06
C GLU A 12 0.96 2.88 4.40
N TRP A 13 0.54 3.29 5.61
CA TRP A 13 -0.77 2.92 6.18
C TRP A 13 -1.45 4.13 6.81
N SER A 14 -2.64 4.43 6.34
CA SER A 14 -3.53 5.45 6.91
C SER A 14 -4.57 4.79 7.81
N ILE A 15 -4.81 5.36 8.99
CA ILE A 15 -5.88 4.90 9.88
C ILE A 15 -7.17 5.65 9.50
N LEU A 16 -8.17 4.92 9.04
CA LEU A 16 -9.48 5.48 8.64
C LEU A 16 -10.43 5.61 9.84
N SER A 17 -10.46 4.60 10.71
CA SER A 17 -11.35 4.59 11.88
C SER A 17 -10.87 3.61 12.95
N SER A 18 -11.05 3.96 14.21
CA SER A 18 -10.85 3.06 15.35
C SER A 18 -12.15 2.95 16.15
N LYS A 19 -12.56 1.72 16.47
CA LYS A 19 -13.74 1.43 17.29
C LYS A 19 -13.36 0.46 18.40
N ALA A 20 -13.91 0.67 19.58
CA ALA A 20 -13.78 -0.26 20.69
C ALA A 20 -15.18 -0.74 21.05
N ILE A 21 -15.38 -2.05 21.04
CA ILE A 21 -16.66 -2.68 21.38
C ILE A 21 -16.44 -3.47 22.66
N PHE A 22 -17.15 -3.07 23.71
CA PHE A 22 -17.26 -3.86 24.92
C PHE A 22 -18.41 -4.86 24.73
N LYS A 23 -18.16 -6.12 25.07
CA LYS A 23 -19.16 -7.17 24.99
C LYS A 23 -18.99 -8.08 26.20
N GLU A 24 -20.10 -8.60 26.71
CA GLU A 24 -20.10 -9.64 27.73
C GLU A 24 -20.54 -10.94 27.06
N THR A 25 -19.68 -11.95 27.14
CA THR A 25 -19.91 -13.24 26.48
C THR A 25 -20.04 -14.33 27.54
N TYR A 26 -21.10 -15.13 27.43
CA TYR A 26 -21.31 -16.33 28.25
C TYR A 26 -20.66 -17.53 27.56
N TYR A 27 -19.75 -18.20 28.24
CA TYR A 27 -19.12 -19.41 27.74
C TYR A 27 -19.86 -20.65 28.22
N PRO A 28 -19.93 -21.73 27.41
CA PRO A 28 -20.66 -22.93 27.78
C PRO A 28 -20.10 -23.67 29.02
N CYS A 29 -18.91 -23.29 29.50
CA CYS A 29 -18.28 -23.87 30.68
C CYS A 29 -18.75 -23.26 32.01
N CYS A 30 -19.28 -22.03 32.03
CA CYS A 30 -19.56 -21.28 33.26
C CYS A 30 -20.80 -20.38 33.10
N PRO A 31 -21.65 -20.24 34.14
CA PRO A 31 -22.85 -19.39 34.10
C PRO A 31 -22.55 -17.89 34.27
N GLU A 32 -21.33 -17.51 34.63
CA GLU A 32 -20.95 -16.11 34.80
C GLU A 32 -20.62 -15.40 33.47
N PRO A 33 -20.99 -14.12 33.29
CA PRO A 33 -20.61 -13.33 32.11
C PRO A 33 -19.13 -12.94 32.16
N TYR A 34 -18.41 -13.16 31.06
CA TYR A 34 -17.01 -12.72 30.91
C TYR A 34 -16.94 -11.46 30.06
N PRO A 35 -16.38 -10.35 30.57
CA PRO A 35 -16.21 -9.12 29.80
C PRO A 35 -15.08 -9.27 28.77
N ASP A 36 -15.37 -8.92 27.53
CA ASP A 36 -14.44 -8.83 26.41
C ASP A 36 -14.42 -7.41 25.83
N ILE A 37 -13.22 -6.94 25.47
CA ILE A 37 -13.04 -5.66 24.78
C ILE A 37 -12.39 -5.95 23.44
N SER A 38 -13.15 -5.77 22.38
CA SER A 38 -12.71 -5.97 21.00
C SER A 38 -12.39 -4.63 20.33
N PHE A 39 -11.13 -4.45 19.92
CA PHE A 39 -10.69 -3.27 19.19
C PHE A 39 -10.67 -3.52 17.68
N TYR A 40 -11.34 -2.64 16.95
CA TYR A 40 -11.40 -2.65 15.49
C TYR A 40 -10.64 -1.45 14.94
N ILE A 41 -9.65 -1.70 14.09
CA ILE A 41 -8.85 -0.66 13.44
C ILE A 41 -9.02 -0.84 11.94
N LEU A 42 -9.65 0.14 11.30
CA LEU A 42 -9.79 0.21 9.86
C LEU A 42 -8.56 0.94 9.30
N ILE A 43 -7.74 0.24 8.52
CA ILE A 43 -6.53 0.79 7.89
C ILE A 43 -6.63 0.74 6.37
N GLU A 44 -6.06 1.74 5.71
CA GLU A 44 -5.97 1.86 4.25
C GLU A 44 -4.49 1.88 3.82
N ARG A 45 -4.15 1.09 2.79
CA ARG A 45 -2.79 1.06 2.24
C ARG A 45 -2.57 2.25 1.30
N GLN A 46 -1.66 3.14 1.66
CA GLN A 46 -1.25 4.29 0.85
C GLN A 46 -0.06 3.91 -0.05
N SER A 47 -0.34 3.19 -1.14
CA SER A 47 0.69 2.68 -2.08
C SER A 47 1.21 3.71 -3.10
N LYS A 48 0.96 5.01 -2.90
CA LYS A 48 1.21 6.05 -3.91
C LYS A 48 2.66 6.07 -4.39
N PHE A 49 3.61 5.98 -3.47
CA PHE A 49 5.04 5.97 -3.78
C PHE A 49 5.47 4.73 -4.59
N TYR A 50 4.98 3.55 -4.22
CA TYR A 50 5.23 2.31 -4.97
C TYR A 50 4.66 2.36 -6.38
N SER A 51 3.46 2.93 -6.57
CA SER A 51 2.88 3.08 -7.89
C SER A 51 3.75 3.95 -8.79
N TYR A 52 4.26 5.08 -8.28
CA TYR A 52 5.17 5.92 -9.06
C TYR A 52 6.47 5.20 -9.43
N ILE A 53 7.11 4.50 -8.48
CA ILE A 53 8.36 3.78 -8.75
C ILE A 53 8.17 2.62 -9.74
N LEU A 54 7.00 1.98 -9.77
CA LEU A 54 6.71 0.90 -10.72
C LEU A 54 6.31 1.42 -12.10
N ILE A 55 5.62 2.56 -12.16
CA ILE A 55 5.09 3.13 -13.39
C ILE A 55 6.16 3.94 -14.14
N LEU A 56 7.05 4.66 -13.44
CA LEU A 56 8.15 5.42 -14.04
C LEU A 56 9.05 4.61 -14.98
N PRO A 57 9.62 3.45 -14.58
CA PRO A 57 10.51 2.68 -15.44
C PRO A 57 9.77 2.18 -16.68
N CYS A 58 8.50 1.78 -16.54
CA CYS A 58 7.67 1.35 -17.67
C CYS A 58 7.44 2.48 -18.67
N PHE A 59 7.15 3.71 -18.20
CA PHE A 59 7.01 4.87 -19.08
C PHE A 59 8.32 5.25 -19.77
N LEU A 60 9.44 5.25 -19.03
CA LEU A 60 10.75 5.55 -19.59
C LEU A 60 11.16 4.54 -20.66
N LEU A 61 10.93 3.25 -20.43
CA LEU A 61 11.21 2.20 -21.40
C LEU A 61 10.32 2.34 -22.64
N SER A 62 9.00 2.54 -22.46
CA SER A 62 8.08 2.77 -23.58
C SER A 62 8.50 3.97 -24.42
N TRP A 63 8.82 5.10 -23.78
CA TRP A 63 9.32 6.29 -24.46
C TRP A 63 10.64 6.03 -25.21
N LEU A 64 11.60 5.36 -24.58
CA LEU A 64 12.87 5.01 -25.19
C LEU A 64 12.67 4.13 -26.43
N THR A 65 11.77 3.14 -26.37
CA THR A 65 11.45 2.30 -27.53
C THR A 65 10.85 3.09 -28.69
N LEU A 66 9.95 4.04 -28.44
CA LEU A 66 9.40 4.90 -29.48
C LEU A 66 10.47 5.78 -30.14
N VAL A 67 11.38 6.35 -29.34
CA VAL A 67 12.50 7.14 -29.85
C VAL A 67 13.44 6.30 -30.72
N LEU A 68 13.69 5.03 -30.36
CA LEU A 68 14.48 4.11 -31.18
C LEU A 68 13.83 3.78 -32.52
N PHE A 69 12.50 3.64 -32.57
CA PHE A 69 11.79 3.46 -33.83
C PHE A 69 11.80 4.72 -34.70
N TRP A 70 11.83 5.90 -34.07
CA TRP A 70 11.90 7.19 -34.78
C TRP A 70 13.32 7.50 -35.28
N LEU A 71 14.36 6.97 -34.64
CA LEU A 71 15.74 7.21 -35.02
C LEU A 71 16.08 6.42 -36.31
N PRO A 72 16.54 7.09 -37.38
CA PRO A 72 16.88 6.42 -38.63
C PRO A 72 17.99 5.37 -38.41
N PRO A 73 17.92 4.23 -39.13
CA PRO A 73 18.70 3.02 -38.87
C PRO A 73 20.22 3.13 -39.06
N GLU A 74 20.74 4.29 -39.45
CA GLU A 74 22.17 4.51 -39.74
C GLU A 74 22.98 5.00 -38.52
N THR A 75 22.36 5.15 -37.36
CA THR A 75 23.05 5.63 -36.15
C THR A 75 23.58 4.45 -35.31
N PRO A 76 24.90 4.39 -34.97
CA PRO A 76 25.50 3.28 -34.23
C PRO A 76 24.91 3.06 -32.82
N ALA A 77 24.18 4.03 -32.28
CA ALA A 77 23.44 3.90 -31.02
C ALA A 77 22.33 2.84 -31.06
N LYS A 78 21.72 2.59 -32.23
CA LYS A 78 20.66 1.59 -32.41
C LYS A 78 21.18 0.14 -32.34
N MET A 79 22.48 -0.06 -32.55
CA MET A 79 23.14 -1.39 -32.51
C MET A 79 23.56 -1.83 -31.10
N VAL A 80 23.68 -0.90 -30.14
CA VAL A 80 24.13 -1.19 -28.76
C VAL A 80 22.95 -1.56 -27.84
N LEU A 81 21.74 -1.06 -28.12
CA LEU A 81 20.55 -1.32 -27.29
C LEU A 81 19.76 -2.58 -27.69
N GLY A 82 20.08 -3.19 -28.84
CA GLY A 82 19.38 -4.34 -29.40
C GLY A 82 20.17 -5.66 -29.35
N ARG A 83 21.15 -5.77 -28.44
CA ARG A 83 21.87 -7.02 -28.18
C ARG A 83 21.45 -7.63 -26.85
#